data_AF-A0A0Q0B5Z5-F1
#
_entry.id   AF-A0A0Q0B5Z5-F1
#
_cell.length_a   1.000
_cell.length_b   1.000
_cell.length_c   1.000
_cell.angle_alpha   90.00
_cell.angle_beta   90.00
_cell.angle_gamma   90.00
#
_symmetry.space_group_name_H-M   'P 1'
#
loop_
_entity.id
_entity.type
_entity.pdbx_description
1 polymer ?
#
loop_
_entity_poly.entity_id
_entity_poly.type
_entity_poly.pdbx_seq_one_letter_code
_entity_poly.pdbx_strand_id
1 'polypeptide(L)'
;MDLQVISRDGEPEYAVLPWAQYQALLKAAGFAEKPRPETAQPAPEVAEHPAFDQLGALRTAKGLEVATLARAVGISPSYLELIENGTREPDAAIKRSLAWELGVPGWRGES
;
A
#
# COMPACT_ATOMS: atom_id res chain seq x y z
N MET A 1 -27.13 0.31 26.24
CA MET A 1 -26.11 0.31 27.32
C MET A 1 -25.79 -1.16 27.52
N ASP A 2 -24.99 -1.72 26.61
CA ASP A 2 -24.89 -3.17 26.42
C ASP A 2 -23.42 -3.57 26.56
N LEU A 3 -22.95 -3.55 27.80
CA LEU A 3 -21.70 -4.16 28.19
C LEU A 3 -22.00 -5.62 28.51
N GLN A 4 -21.55 -6.54 27.66
CA GLN A 4 -21.73 -7.96 27.90
C GLN A 4 -20.50 -8.51 28.62
N VAL A 5 -20.70 -9.04 29.83
CA VAL A 5 -19.65 -9.70 30.60
C VAL A 5 -19.83 -11.21 30.48
N ILE A 6 -18.78 -11.91 30.09
CA ILE A 6 -18.72 -13.36 29.99
C ILE A 6 -17.95 -13.86 31.21
N SER A 7 -18.63 -14.61 32.08
CA SER A 7 -18.04 -15.22 33.26
C SER A 7 -17.71 -16.69 33.04
N ARG A 8 -16.59 -17.14 33.59
CA ARG A 8 -16.20 -18.55 33.65
C ARG A 8 -15.96 -18.93 35.11
N ASP A 9 -16.56 -20.02 35.56
CA ASP A 9 -16.48 -20.50 36.96
C ASP A 9 -16.91 -19.47 38.02
N GLY A 10 -17.83 -18.55 37.67
CA GLY A 10 -18.37 -17.53 38.57
C GLY A 10 -17.63 -16.20 38.57
N GLU A 11 -16.44 -16.13 37.94
CA GLU A 11 -15.62 -14.92 37.85
C GLU A 11 -15.75 -14.29 36.45
N PRO A 12 -15.83 -12.96 36.33
CA PRO A 12 -15.87 -12.27 35.05
C PRO A 12 -14.50 -12.37 34.36
N GLU A 13 -14.45 -13.06 33.22
CA GLU A 13 -13.20 -13.30 32.49
C GLU A 13 -13.03 -12.32 31.33
N TYR A 14 -14.14 -11.99 30.65
CA TYR A 14 -14.13 -11.09 29.49
C TYR A 14 -15.30 -10.11 29.52
N ALA A 15 -15.08 -8.90 29.00
CA ALA A 15 -16.12 -7.91 28.81
C ALA A 15 -16.09 -7.41 27.35
N VAL A 16 -17.24 -7.46 26.68
CA VAL A 16 -17.42 -6.98 25.31
C VAL A 16 -18.05 -5.60 25.36
N LEU A 17 -17.35 -4.64 24.77
CA LEU A 17 -17.72 -3.23 24.74
C LEU A 17 -17.87 -2.77 23.29
N PRO A 18 -18.88 -1.92 22.98
CA PRO A 18 -18.89 -1.17 21.74
C PRO A 18 -17.61 -0.32 21.61
N TRP A 19 -17.03 -0.30 20.41
CA TRP A 19 -15.71 0.30 20.17
C TRP A 19 -15.58 1.74 20.68
N ALA A 20 -16.59 2.57 20.44
CA ALA A 20 -16.61 3.96 20.90
C ALA A 20 -16.54 4.10 22.44
N GLN A 21 -17.07 3.14 23.20
CA GLN A 21 -17.05 3.16 24.66
C GLN A 21 -15.68 2.76 25.21
N TYR A 22 -15.02 1.77 24.58
CA TYR A 22 -13.64 1.42 24.90
C TYR A 22 -12.69 2.61 24.71
N GLN A 23 -12.83 3.34 23.60
CA GLN A 23 -12.03 4.55 23.35
C GLN A 23 -12.28 5.65 24.39
N ALA A 24 -13.53 5.85 24.82
CA ALA A 24 -13.86 6.81 25.87
C ALA A 24 -13.24 6.42 27.23
N LEU A 25 -13.20 5.13 27.56
CA LEU A 25 -12.55 4.63 28.79
C LEU A 25 -11.04 4.85 28.78
N LEU A 26 -10.36 4.58 27.65
CA LEU A 26 -8.92 4.86 27.51
C LEU A 26 -8.61 6.35 27.71
N LYS A 27 -9.42 7.22 27.10
CA LYS A 27 -9.29 8.67 27.25
C LYS A 27 -9.53 9.14 28.68
N ALA A 28 -10.55 8.60 29.36
CA ALA A 28 -10.89 8.96 30.74
C ALA A 28 -9.85 8.46 31.75
N ALA A 29 -9.24 7.30 31.49
CA ALA A 29 -8.17 6.74 32.32
C ALA A 29 -6.81 7.44 32.13
N GLY A 30 -6.77 8.54 31.36
CA GLY A 30 -5.56 9.33 31.17
C GLY A 30 -4.50 8.64 30.32
N PHE A 31 -4.84 7.54 29.64
CA PHE A 31 -4.05 7.02 28.53
C PHE A 31 -4.22 7.97 27.35
N ALA A 32 -3.53 9.11 27.41
CA ALA A 32 -3.29 9.95 26.25
C ALA A 32 -2.58 9.07 25.23
N GLU A 33 -3.26 8.81 24.12
CA GLU A 33 -2.81 8.04 22.98
C GLU A 33 -1.38 8.47 22.61
N LYS A 34 -0.37 7.71 23.07
CA LYS A 34 0.90 7.64 22.35
C LYS A 34 0.59 6.80 21.13
N PRO A 35 0.56 7.37 19.92
CA PRO A 35 0.33 6.54 18.76
C PRO A 35 1.57 5.65 18.61
N ARG A 36 1.33 4.33 18.45
CA ARG A 36 2.09 3.33 17.65
C ARG A 36 2.38 2.01 18.41
N PRO A 37 2.46 0.84 17.72
CA PRO A 37 1.88 0.40 16.44
C PRO A 37 0.97 -0.86 16.55
N GLU A 38 0.21 -1.13 15.46
CA GLU A 38 -0.23 -2.46 14.96
C GLU A 38 -1.26 -3.28 15.78
N THR A 39 -2.50 -3.47 15.36
CA THR A 39 -2.93 -4.05 14.07
C THR A 39 -4.41 -3.74 13.79
N ALA A 40 -4.80 -3.74 12.50
CA ALA A 40 -6.16 -3.62 11.95
C ALA A 40 -6.68 -2.22 11.57
N GLN A 41 -5.84 -1.48 10.87
CA GLN A 41 -6.10 -1.12 9.47
C GLN A 41 -4.71 -0.86 8.87
N PRO A 42 -4.29 -1.50 7.77
CA PRO A 42 -3.37 -0.79 6.93
C PRO A 42 -4.21 0.38 6.40
N ALA A 43 -4.04 1.55 7.02
CA ALA A 43 -3.80 2.70 6.17
C ALA A 43 -2.86 2.18 5.07
N PRO A 44 -3.10 2.43 3.78
CA PRO A 44 -1.98 2.36 2.90
C PRO A 44 -1.02 3.38 3.50
N GLU A 45 0.02 2.86 4.17
CA GLU A 45 1.34 3.33 3.87
C GLU A 45 1.29 3.68 2.40
N VAL A 46 1.65 4.90 2.14
CA VAL A 46 1.88 5.38 0.81
C VAL A 46 3.10 4.57 0.31
N ALA A 47 2.95 3.27 0.05
CA ALA A 47 3.22 2.71 -1.25
C ALA A 47 2.44 3.61 -2.21
N GLU A 48 2.96 4.80 -2.45
CA GLU A 48 2.53 5.65 -3.53
C GLU A 48 2.76 4.74 -4.72
N HIS A 49 1.70 4.10 -5.19
CA HIS A 49 1.71 3.53 -6.52
C HIS A 49 2.17 4.71 -7.38
N PRO A 50 3.40 4.68 -7.92
CA PRO A 50 3.90 5.81 -8.64
C PRO A 50 2.94 6.09 -9.79
N ALA A 51 2.79 7.37 -10.12
CA ALA A 51 2.14 7.70 -11.38
C ALA A 51 2.93 7.05 -12.51
N PHE A 52 2.25 6.54 -13.53
CA PHE A 52 2.92 5.87 -14.64
C PHE A 52 3.92 6.80 -15.36
N ASP A 53 3.65 8.11 -15.37
CA ASP A 53 4.57 9.14 -15.89
C ASP A 53 5.91 9.23 -15.15
N GLN A 54 6.01 8.66 -13.93
CA GLN A 54 7.26 8.59 -13.16
C GLN A 54 8.17 7.43 -13.59
N LEU A 55 7.74 6.60 -14.56
CA LEU A 55 8.48 5.44 -15.07
C LEU A 55 9.95 5.78 -15.38
N GLY A 56 10.20 6.83 -16.17
CA GLY A 56 11.56 7.23 -16.54
C GLY A 56 12.40 7.70 -15.36
N ALA A 57 11.79 8.38 -14.38
CA ALA A 57 12.46 8.82 -13.16
C ALA A 57 12.85 7.63 -12.27
N LEU A 58 11.96 6.65 -12.10
CA LEU A 58 12.22 5.42 -11.35
C LEU A 58 13.32 4.58 -11.99
N ARG A 59 13.28 4.43 -13.32
CA ARG A 59 14.33 3.75 -14.08
C ARG A 59 15.68 4.43 -13.86
N THR A 60 15.74 5.75 -13.98
CA THR A 60 16.98 6.54 -13.82
C THR A 60 17.49 6.49 -12.37
N ALA A 61 16.61 6.53 -11.38
CA ALA A 61 16.97 6.37 -9.97
C ALA A 61 17.61 5.00 -9.67
N LYS A 62 17.21 3.96 -10.41
CA LYS A 62 17.85 2.63 -10.37
C LYS A 62 19.14 2.53 -11.19
N GLY A 63 19.50 3.55 -11.98
CA GLY A 63 20.64 3.48 -12.90
C GLY A 63 20.43 2.49 -14.06
N LEU A 64 19.17 2.23 -14.43
CA LEU A 64 18.83 1.31 -15.53
C LEU A 64 18.80 2.06 -16.86
N GLU A 65 19.49 1.51 -17.86
CA GLU A 65 19.37 1.96 -19.25
C GLU A 65 18.01 1.54 -19.84
N VAL A 66 17.47 2.36 -20.75
CA VAL A 66 16.20 2.08 -21.46
C VAL A 66 16.24 0.70 -22.12
N ALA A 67 17.32 0.38 -22.83
CA ALA A 67 17.48 -0.90 -23.51
C ALA A 67 17.52 -2.09 -22.54
N THR A 68 18.03 -1.90 -21.32
CA THR A 68 18.11 -2.95 -20.30
C THR A 68 16.73 -3.25 -19.73
N LEU A 69 15.97 -2.22 -19.36
CA LEU A 69 14.60 -2.39 -18.85
C LEU A 69 13.68 -2.98 -19.93
N ALA A 70 13.78 -2.49 -21.16
CA ALA A 70 12.98 -3.00 -22.28
C ALA A 70 13.21 -4.49 -22.53
N ARG A 71 14.48 -4.93 -22.50
CA ARG A 71 14.84 -6.35 -22.64
C ARG A 71 14.31 -7.21 -21.50
N ALA A 72 14.37 -6.72 -20.25
CA ALA A 72 13.86 -7.45 -19.09
C ALA A 72 12.34 -7.65 -19.17
N VAL A 73 11.60 -6.64 -19.64
CA VAL A 73 10.15 -6.69 -19.83
C VAL A 73 9.74 -7.47 -21.09
N GLY A 74 10.66 -7.67 -22.05
CA GLY A 74 10.39 -8.35 -23.32
C GLY A 74 9.81 -7.45 -24.41
N ILE A 75 10.07 -6.15 -24.35
CA ILE A 75 9.63 -5.14 -25.34
C ILE A 75 10.82 -4.50 -26.07
N SER A 76 10.55 -3.80 -27.18
CA SER A 76 11.60 -3.07 -27.89
C SER A 76 11.99 -1.77 -27.15
N PRO A 77 13.26 -1.34 -27.20
CA PRO A 77 13.71 -0.09 -26.56
C PRO A 77 12.93 1.14 -27.04
N SER A 78 12.70 1.24 -28.36
CA SER A 78 11.89 2.33 -28.93
C SER A 78 10.45 2.32 -28.44
N TYR A 79 9.89 1.13 -28.14
CA TYR A 79 8.55 1.06 -27.58
C TYR A 79 8.53 1.56 -26.12
N LEU A 80 9.56 1.24 -25.33
CA LEU A 80 9.70 1.79 -23.98
C LEU A 80 9.86 3.33 -23.99
N GLU A 81 10.58 3.91 -24.96
CA GLU A 81 10.68 5.37 -25.11
C GLU A 81 9.32 6.01 -25.42
N LEU A 82 8.51 5.38 -26.28
CA LEU A 82 7.15 5.86 -26.58
C LEU A 82 6.25 5.83 -25.34
N ILE A 83 6.47 4.85 -24.46
CA ILE A 83 5.76 4.72 -23.19
C ILE A 83 6.23 5.81 -22.20
N GLU A 84 7.55 5.99 -22.03
CA GLU A 84 8.12 7.02 -21.14
C GLU A 84 7.75 8.45 -21.56
N ASN A 85 7.58 8.69 -22.86
CA ASN A 85 7.14 9.98 -23.38
C ASN A 85 5.62 10.19 -23.32
N GLY A 86 4.84 9.20 -22.84
CA GLY A 86 3.38 9.26 -22.80
C GLY A 86 2.69 9.15 -24.16
N THR A 87 3.44 8.88 -25.23
CA THR A 87 2.90 8.73 -26.59
C THR A 87 2.09 7.46 -26.76
N ARG A 88 2.37 6.42 -25.95
CA ARG A 88 1.69 5.13 -26.06
C ARG A 88 1.39 4.53 -24.69
N GLU A 89 0.14 4.12 -24.50
CA GLU A 89 -0.25 3.35 -23.32
C GLU A 89 0.01 1.86 -23.53
N PRO A 90 0.81 1.21 -22.65
CA PRO A 90 1.00 -0.22 -22.69
C PRO A 90 -0.18 -0.97 -22.06
N ASP A 91 -0.30 -2.25 -22.40
CA ASP A 91 -1.29 -3.13 -21.77
C ASP A 91 -0.96 -3.43 -20.30
N ALA A 92 -1.94 -4.01 -19.59
CA ALA A 92 -1.82 -4.35 -18.17
C ALA A 92 -0.77 -5.45 -17.89
N ALA A 93 -0.36 -6.24 -18.88
CA ALA A 93 0.71 -7.22 -18.69
C ALA A 93 2.08 -6.51 -18.68
N ILE A 94 2.31 -5.61 -19.63
CA ILE A 94 3.53 -4.80 -19.72
C ILE A 94 3.65 -3.87 -18.51
N LYS A 95 2.56 -3.23 -18.08
CA LYS A 95 2.55 -2.39 -16.86
C LYS A 95 2.97 -3.18 -15.63
N ARG A 96 2.44 -4.39 -15.43
CA ARG A 96 2.85 -5.27 -14.31
C ARG A 96 4.32 -5.67 -14.41
N SER A 97 4.81 -6.04 -15.59
CA SER A 97 6.22 -6.37 -15.79
C SER A 97 7.14 -5.19 -15.50
N LEU A 98 6.78 -3.97 -15.93
CA LEU A 98 7.53 -2.75 -15.60
C LEU A 98 7.55 -2.49 -14.10
N ALA A 99 6.41 -2.67 -13.42
CA ALA A 99 6.32 -2.51 -11.97
C ALA A 99 7.26 -3.50 -11.24
N TRP A 100 7.26 -4.76 -11.69
CA TRP A 100 8.12 -5.81 -11.16
C TRP A 100 9.61 -5.49 -11.29
N GLU A 101 10.07 -5.12 -12.49
CA GLU A 101 11.48 -4.75 -12.73
C GLU A 101 11.90 -3.50 -11.94
N LEU A 102 10.99 -2.57 -11.74
CA LEU A 102 11.22 -1.36 -10.96
C LEU A 102 11.02 -1.57 -9.47
N GLY A 103 10.59 -2.76 -9.03
CA GLY A 103 10.38 -3.08 -7.62
C GLY A 103 9.28 -2.23 -6.98
N VAL A 104 8.30 -1.80 -7.77
CA VAL A 104 7.14 -1.04 -7.30
C VAL A 104 5.91 -1.96 -7.25
N PRO A 105 5.00 -1.77 -6.29
CA PRO A 105 3.86 -2.67 -6.09
C PRO A 105 2.82 -2.62 -7.21
N GLY A 106 2.82 -1.54 -8.00
CA GLY A 106 1.90 -1.33 -9.11
C GLY A 106 1.83 0.15 -9.47
N TRP A 107 1.00 0.50 -10.45
CA TRP A 107 0.83 1.88 -10.91
C TRP A 107 -0.45 2.50 -10.36
N ARG A 108 -0.47 3.83 -10.26
CA ARG A 108 -1.65 4.55 -9.73
C ARG A 108 -2.82 4.39 -10.71
N GLY A 109 -3.99 4.05 -10.18
CA GLY A 109 -5.22 3.94 -10.97
C GLY A 109 -5.44 2.60 -11.66
N GLU A 110 -4.55 1.62 -11.45
CA GLU A 110 -4.83 0.21 -11.76
C GLU A 110 -5.44 -0.42 -10.50
N SER A 111 -6.78 -0.42 -10.42
CA SER A 111 -7.57 -1.09 -9.37
C SER A 111 -8.55 -2.05 -10.00
#